data_AF-A0A212FPK7-F1
#
_entry.id   AF-A0A212FPK7-F1
#
_cell.length_a   1.000
_cell.length_b   1.000
_cell.length_c   1.000
_cell.angle_alpha   90.00
_cell.angle_beta   90.00
_cell.angle_gamma   90.00
#
_symmetry.space_group_name_H-M   'P 1'
#
loop_
_entity.id
_entity.type
_entity.pdbx_description
1 polymer ?
#
loop_
_entity_poly.entity_id
_entity_poly.type
_entity_poly.pdbx_seq_one_letter_code
_entity_poly.pdbx_strand_id
1 'polypeptide(L)'
;MTVGVIGQPAPTTAPGTFTFGLNWGIAYELPNNTETALFYRSKKHKSIAQRRSRRELYEKLEVILDNMGYSGRQCILKTLCETTQRIVPHGGNMVEEIFRTLFTMPMTKVLPTEPLEHTIYDAAHRLGSLLKSCDTFNCPLSLVDLAKGYYNAPAPNVDTAKSPWALFSSSFG
;
A
#
# COMPACT_ATOMS: atom_id res chain seq x y z
N MET A 1 0.00 -18.25 -20.67
CA MET A 1 0.21 -16.91 -21.25
C MET A 1 1.63 -16.46 -20.94
N THR A 2 2.37 -15.97 -21.92
CA THR A 2 3.72 -15.39 -21.70
C THR A 2 3.63 -13.88 -21.84
N VAL A 3 4.21 -13.16 -20.89
CA VAL A 3 4.31 -11.70 -20.96
C VAL A 3 5.80 -11.36 -20.96
N GLY A 4 6.21 -10.59 -21.96
CA GLY A 4 7.57 -10.12 -22.12
C GLY A 4 7.66 -8.65 -21.78
N VAL A 5 8.62 -8.27 -20.93
CA VAL A 5 9.01 -6.88 -20.70
C VAL A 5 10.36 -6.68 -21.37
N ILE A 6 10.42 -5.75 -22.31
CA ILE A 6 11.65 -5.34 -22.98
C ILE A 6 12.00 -3.95 -22.45
N GLY A 7 13.18 -3.83 -21.85
CA GLY A 7 13.69 -2.57 -21.32
C GLY A 7 15.03 -2.22 -21.95
N GLN A 8 15.25 -0.95 -22.24
CA GLN A 8 16.53 -0.43 -22.72
C GLN A 8 17.09 0.57 -21.70
N PRO A 9 17.85 0.11 -20.69
CA PRO A 9 18.49 0.98 -19.72
C PRO A 9 19.75 1.59 -20.37
N ALA A 10 19.55 2.62 -21.19
CA ALA A 10 20.66 3.38 -21.75
C ALA A 10 20.87 4.68 -20.96
N PRO A 11 22.10 5.01 -20.53
CA PRO A 11 22.43 6.37 -20.09
C PRO A 11 22.32 7.34 -21.27
N THR A 12 21.97 8.60 -21.00
CA THR A 12 21.78 9.66 -22.02
C THR A 12 23.01 9.88 -22.92
N THR A 13 24.18 9.45 -22.46
CA THR A 13 25.47 9.56 -23.16
C THR A 13 25.73 8.45 -24.20
N ALA A 14 25.01 7.32 -24.15
CA ALA A 14 25.17 6.22 -25.11
C ALA A 14 23.84 5.46 -25.30
N PRO A 15 22.87 6.02 -26.06
CA PRO A 15 21.62 5.34 -26.36
C PRO A 15 21.86 4.03 -27.14
N GLY A 16 21.43 2.89 -26.59
CA GLY A 16 21.42 1.60 -27.29
C GLY A 16 22.45 0.55 -26.87
N THR A 17 23.31 0.82 -25.88
CA THR A 17 24.38 -0.13 -25.50
C THR A 17 23.88 -1.37 -24.75
N PHE A 18 22.78 -1.27 -24.00
CA PHE A 18 22.23 -2.39 -23.23
C PHE A 18 20.71 -2.50 -23.41
N THR A 19 20.25 -3.67 -23.84
CA THR A 19 18.83 -4.07 -23.85
C THR A 19 18.68 -5.30 -22.97
N PHE A 20 17.68 -5.32 -22.10
CA PHE A 20 17.31 -6.52 -21.35
C PHE A 20 15.88 -6.94 -21.72
N GLY A 21 15.69 -8.25 -21.85
CA GLY A 21 14.39 -8.86 -22.03
C GLY A 21 14.09 -9.79 -20.86
N LEU A 22 13.00 -9.53 -20.15
CA LEU A 22 12.48 -10.42 -19.12
C LEU A 22 11.22 -11.10 -19.65
N ASN A 23 11.30 -12.40 -19.88
CA ASN A 23 10.14 -13.21 -20.28
C ASN A 23 9.70 -14.06 -19.09
N TRP A 24 8.47 -13.86 -18.64
CA TRP A 24 7.87 -14.70 -17.62
C TRP A 24 6.68 -15.46 -18.21
N GLY A 25 6.70 -16.78 -18.01
CA GLY A 25 5.62 -17.67 -18.42
C GLY A 25 4.72 -17.99 -17.24
N ILE A 26 3.44 -17.66 -17.36
CA ILE A 26 2.41 -18.14 -16.43
C ILE A 26 1.57 -19.19 -17.15
N ALA A 27 1.66 -20.41 -16.66
CA ALA A 27 0.69 -21.45 -16.95
C ALA A 27 -0.28 -21.49 -15.76
N TYR A 28 -1.56 -21.29 -16.03
CA TYR A 28 -2.63 -21.55 -15.08
C TYR A 28 -3.52 -22.64 -15.67
N GLU A 29 -3.88 -23.62 -14.85
CA GLU A 29 -4.86 -24.61 -15.26
C GLU A 29 -6.23 -23.94 -15.42
N LEU A 30 -6.99 -24.32 -16.46
CA LEU A 30 -8.34 -23.83 -16.62
C LEU A 30 -9.22 -24.46 -15.52
N PRO A 31 -10.00 -23.66 -14.79
CA PRO A 31 -10.79 -24.18 -13.68
C PRO A 31 -11.88 -25.11 -14.18
N ASN A 32 -12.02 -26.28 -13.54
CA ASN A 32 -13.06 -27.25 -13.83
C ASN A 32 -14.44 -26.75 -13.35
N ASN A 33 -15.54 -27.29 -13.88
CA ASN A 33 -16.91 -26.90 -13.49
C ASN A 33 -17.20 -27.05 -11.99
N THR A 34 -16.56 -28.00 -11.32
CA THR A 34 -16.67 -28.17 -9.87
C THR A 34 -15.92 -27.07 -9.11
N GLU A 35 -14.76 -26.66 -9.62
CA GLU A 35 -13.96 -25.56 -9.07
C GLU A 35 -14.63 -24.20 -9.29
N THR A 36 -15.28 -23.98 -10.43
CA THR A 36 -16.04 -22.75 -10.66
C THR A 36 -17.22 -22.64 -9.70
N ALA A 37 -17.93 -23.73 -9.40
CA ALA A 37 -19.00 -23.73 -8.39
C ALA A 37 -18.48 -23.43 -6.97
N LEU A 38 -17.33 -23.99 -6.59
CA LEU A 38 -16.66 -23.67 -5.33
C LEU A 38 -16.18 -22.22 -5.29
N PHE A 39 -15.67 -21.68 -6.41
CA PHE A 39 -15.29 -20.28 -6.55
C PHE A 39 -16.49 -19.34 -6.37
N TYR A 40 -17.64 -19.65 -6.96
CA TYR A 40 -18.87 -18.88 -6.77
C TYR A 40 -19.38 -18.93 -5.32
N ARG A 41 -19.28 -20.08 -4.63
CA ARG A 41 -19.57 -20.19 -3.19
C ARG A 41 -18.56 -19.40 -2.34
N SER A 42 -17.28 -19.50 -2.67
CA SER A 42 -16.17 -18.78 -2.02
C SER A 42 -16.30 -17.27 -2.18
N LYS A 43 -16.94 -16.78 -3.25
CA LYS A 43 -17.25 -15.36 -3.46
C LYS A 43 -18.04 -14.75 -2.29
N LYS A 44 -18.86 -15.56 -1.59
CA LYS A 44 -19.56 -15.16 -0.35
C LYS A 44 -18.61 -14.85 0.82
N HIS A 45 -17.41 -15.43 0.81
CA HIS A 45 -16.35 -15.23 1.79
C HIS A 45 -15.16 -14.42 1.25
N LYS A 46 -15.28 -13.83 0.05
CA LYS A 46 -14.17 -13.10 -0.60
C LYS A 46 -13.62 -11.98 0.28
N SER A 47 -14.49 -11.20 0.94
CA SER A 47 -14.07 -10.11 1.83
C SER A 47 -13.31 -10.63 3.05
N ILE A 48 -13.74 -11.75 3.63
CA ILE A 48 -13.08 -12.39 4.78
C ILE A 48 -11.69 -12.92 4.38
N ALA A 49 -11.59 -13.60 3.23
CA ALA A 49 -10.33 -14.10 2.71
C ALA A 49 -9.35 -12.94 2.38
N GLN A 50 -9.84 -11.87 1.75
CA GLN A 50 -9.05 -10.67 1.47
C GLN A 50 -8.55 -9.99 2.75
N ARG A 51 -9.40 -9.88 3.78
CA ARG A 51 -9.00 -9.33 5.08
C ARG A 51 -7.91 -10.17 5.74
N ARG A 52 -8.05 -11.49 5.74
CA ARG A 52 -7.04 -12.39 6.30
C ARG A 52 -5.68 -12.21 5.61
N SER A 53 -5.65 -12.22 4.27
CA SER A 53 -4.41 -12.05 3.50
C SER A 53 -3.75 -10.69 3.76
N ARG A 54 -4.55 -9.62 3.86
CA ARG A 54 -4.04 -8.28 4.19
C ARG A 54 -3.54 -8.16 5.62
N ARG A 55 -4.21 -8.81 6.58
CA ARG A 55 -3.73 -8.88 7.96
C ARG A 55 -2.34 -9.52 8.04
N GLU A 56 -2.14 -10.65 7.35
CA GLU A 56 -0.82 -11.32 7.31
C GLU A 56 0.25 -10.46 6.65
N LEU A 57 -0.11 -9.65 5.64
CA LEU A 57 0.79 -8.67 5.05
C LEU A 57 1.16 -7.58 6.06
N TYR A 58 0.18 -7.00 6.75
CA TYR A 58 0.39 -5.92 7.70
C TYR A 58 1.25 -6.38 8.87
N GLU A 59 0.98 -7.56 9.43
CA GLU A 59 1.78 -8.16 10.50
C GLU A 59 3.27 -8.28 10.11
N LYS A 60 3.55 -8.71 8.87
CA LYS A 60 4.93 -8.75 8.36
C LYS A 60 5.54 -7.36 8.20
N LEU A 61 4.77 -6.39 7.74
CA LEU A 61 5.24 -5.01 7.60
C LEU A 61 5.47 -4.34 8.95
N GLU A 62 4.66 -4.64 9.97
CA GLU A 62 4.87 -4.18 11.34
C GLU A 62 6.23 -4.64 11.85
N VAL A 63 6.55 -5.94 11.71
CA VAL A 63 7.85 -6.49 12.12
C VAL A 63 9.01 -5.83 11.38
N ILE A 64 8.86 -5.57 10.07
CA ILE A 64 9.90 -4.88 9.29
C ILE A 64 10.12 -3.47 9.83
N LEU A 65 9.06 -2.73 10.11
CA LEU A 65 9.13 -1.36 10.62
C LEU A 65 9.66 -1.29 12.06
N ASP A 66 9.30 -2.28 12.89
CA ASP A 66 9.83 -2.44 14.24
C ASP A 66 11.33 -2.71 14.21
N ASN A 67 11.80 -3.57 13.30
CA ASN A 67 13.23 -3.83 13.09
C ASN A 67 14.00 -2.60 12.58
N MET A 68 13.31 -1.65 11.94
CA MET A 68 13.88 -0.36 11.52
C MET A 68 13.89 0.68 12.65
N GLY A 69 13.34 0.37 13.83
CA GLY A 69 13.29 1.24 15.00
C GLY A 69 12.06 2.15 15.08
N TYR A 70 11.03 1.90 14.28
CA TYR A 70 9.77 2.63 14.33
C TYR A 70 8.69 1.81 15.06
N SER A 71 7.60 2.47 15.49
CA SER A 71 6.43 1.73 15.98
C SER A 71 5.64 1.20 14.78
N GLY A 72 5.92 -0.04 14.36
CA GLY A 72 5.37 -0.65 13.16
C GLY A 72 3.85 -0.61 13.13
N ARG A 73 3.21 -0.98 14.25
CA ARG A 73 1.75 -0.92 14.41
C ARG A 73 1.18 0.47 14.16
N GLN A 74 1.78 1.51 14.73
CA GLN A 74 1.30 2.88 14.53
C GLN A 74 1.53 3.35 13.09
N CYS A 75 2.64 2.98 12.48
CA CYS A 75 2.95 3.32 11.10
C CYS A 75 2.00 2.67 10.09
N ILE A 76 1.59 1.42 10.31
CA ILE A 76 0.59 0.77 9.47
C ILE A 76 -0.79 1.40 9.62
N LEU A 77 -1.21 1.72 10.86
CA LEU A 77 -2.48 2.42 11.10
C LEU A 77 -2.49 3.82 10.45
N LYS A 78 -1.38 4.57 10.56
CA LYS A 78 -1.18 5.85 9.86
C LYS A 78 -1.32 5.69 8.35
N THR A 79 -0.64 4.69 7.79
CA THR A 79 -0.66 4.40 6.35
C THR A 79 -2.07 4.06 5.86
N LEU A 80 -2.83 3.25 6.60
CA LEU A 80 -4.23 2.91 6.27
C LEU A 80 -5.11 4.16 6.23
N CYS A 81 -4.94 5.07 7.19
CA CYS A 81 -5.66 6.33 7.24
C CYS A 81 -5.27 7.25 6.06
N GLU A 82 -3.96 7.49 5.85
CA GLU A 82 -3.45 8.37 4.79
C GLU A 82 -3.79 7.88 3.39
N THR A 83 -3.82 6.55 3.17
CA THR A 83 -4.14 5.97 1.86
C THR A 83 -5.54 6.37 1.40
N THR A 84 -6.52 6.38 2.32
CA THR A 84 -7.89 6.79 1.99
C THR A 84 -8.01 8.27 1.63
N GLN A 85 -7.14 9.11 2.19
CA GLN A 85 -7.16 10.54 1.94
C GLN A 85 -6.42 10.93 0.66
N ARG A 86 -5.30 10.25 0.36
CA ARG A 86 -4.32 10.71 -0.65
C ARG A 86 -4.28 9.87 -1.93
N ILE A 87 -4.76 8.63 -1.91
CA ILE A 87 -4.62 7.67 -3.04
C ILE A 87 -6.00 7.19 -3.55
N VAL A 88 -6.99 7.09 -2.68
CA VAL A 88 -8.37 6.76 -3.08
C VAL A 88 -9.05 8.05 -3.58
N PRO A 89 -9.78 8.04 -4.71
CA PRO A 89 -10.30 6.88 -5.43
C PRO A 89 -9.38 6.29 -6.51
N HIS A 90 -8.46 7.05 -7.12
CA HIS A 90 -7.58 6.57 -8.20
C HIS A 90 -6.14 7.00 -7.97
N GLY A 91 -5.21 6.06 -8.15
CA GLY A 91 -3.78 6.36 -8.22
C GLY A 91 -3.42 6.88 -9.61
N GLY A 92 -2.57 7.91 -9.67
CA GLY A 92 -2.06 8.45 -10.92
C GLY A 92 -1.03 7.53 -11.59
N ASN A 93 -0.34 6.68 -10.81
CA ASN A 93 0.74 5.81 -11.26
C ASN A 93 0.51 4.34 -10.88
N MET A 94 1.22 3.41 -11.54
CA MET A 94 1.18 1.98 -11.21
C MET A 94 1.51 1.70 -9.74
N VAL A 95 2.51 2.39 -9.19
CA VAL A 95 2.92 2.23 -7.78
C VAL A 95 1.81 2.66 -6.83
N GLU A 96 1.16 3.79 -7.10
CA GLU A 96 0.02 4.27 -6.31
C GLU A 96 -1.15 3.29 -6.39
N GLU A 97 -1.38 2.67 -7.54
CA GLU A 97 -2.42 1.67 -7.74
C GLU A 97 -2.15 0.34 -7.02
N ILE A 98 -0.89 -0.10 -7.00
CA ILE A 98 -0.46 -1.22 -6.14
C ILE A 98 -0.71 -0.86 -4.68
N PHE A 99 -0.29 0.33 -4.26
CA PHE A 99 -0.43 0.80 -2.88
C PHE A 99 -1.91 0.88 -2.47
N ARG A 100 -2.75 1.44 -3.34
CA ARG A 100 -4.22 1.45 -3.21
C ARG A 100 -4.73 0.03 -2.99
N THR A 101 -4.32 -0.92 -3.83
CA THR A 101 -4.81 -2.30 -3.78
C THR A 101 -4.43 -3.01 -2.47
N LEU A 102 -3.23 -2.73 -1.94
CA LEU A 102 -2.73 -3.33 -0.70
C LEU A 102 -3.38 -2.72 0.55
N PHE A 103 -3.58 -1.39 0.58
CA PHE A 103 -4.03 -0.66 1.77
C PHE A 103 -5.49 -0.19 1.75
N THR A 104 -6.28 -0.57 0.73
CA THR A 104 -7.72 -0.26 0.68
C THR A 104 -8.57 -1.39 1.27
N MET A 105 -9.25 -1.19 2.39
CA MET A 105 -10.09 -2.21 3.04
C MET A 105 -11.51 -2.30 2.43
N PRO A 106 -12.15 -3.48 2.44
CA PRO A 106 -13.52 -3.60 1.95
C PRO A 106 -14.50 -2.93 2.91
N MET A 107 -15.46 -2.16 2.38
CA MET A 107 -16.47 -1.43 3.17
C MET A 107 -17.53 -2.34 3.84
N THR A 108 -17.43 -3.66 3.71
CA THR A 108 -18.32 -4.62 4.38
C THR A 108 -18.16 -4.56 5.90
N LYS A 109 -19.20 -4.87 6.68
CA LYS A 109 -19.05 -4.95 8.15
C LYS A 109 -18.09 -6.09 8.53
N VAL A 110 -17.34 -5.92 9.62
CA VAL A 110 -16.51 -6.99 10.21
C VAL A 110 -17.43 -7.91 11.01
N LEU A 111 -17.34 -9.22 10.79
CA LEU A 111 -18.12 -10.19 11.57
C LEU A 111 -17.52 -10.31 12.98
N PRO A 112 -18.35 -10.56 14.01
CA PRO A 112 -17.86 -10.75 15.39
C PRO A 112 -16.99 -12.00 15.57
N THR A 113 -17.02 -12.93 14.61
CA THR A 113 -16.17 -14.13 14.59
C THR A 113 -14.78 -13.86 14.02
N GLU A 114 -14.53 -12.69 13.43
CA GLU A 114 -13.23 -12.29 12.92
C GLU A 114 -12.30 -11.82 14.06
N PRO A 115 -10.97 -11.96 13.92
CA PRO A 115 -10.02 -11.53 14.94
C PRO A 115 -10.09 -10.01 15.18
N LEU A 116 -9.78 -9.60 16.41
CA LEU A 116 -9.82 -8.20 16.84
C LEU A 116 -9.01 -7.27 15.92
N GLU A 117 -7.85 -7.72 15.44
CA GLU A 117 -6.99 -6.92 14.56
C GLU A 117 -7.69 -6.45 13.27
N HIS A 118 -8.62 -7.24 12.73
CA HIS A 118 -9.41 -6.78 11.57
C HIS A 118 -10.25 -5.55 11.90
N THR A 119 -10.79 -5.47 13.11
CA THR A 119 -11.61 -4.32 13.54
C THR A 119 -10.77 -3.06 13.69
N ILE A 120 -9.53 -3.19 14.16
CA ILE A 120 -8.59 -2.08 14.38
C ILE A 120 -8.14 -1.50 13.05
N TYR A 121 -7.73 -2.35 12.10
CA TYR A 121 -7.36 -1.91 10.75
C TYR A 121 -8.54 -1.34 9.96
N ASP A 122 -9.72 -1.95 10.04
CA ASP A 122 -10.95 -1.44 9.40
C ASP A 122 -11.36 -0.08 9.99
N ALA A 123 -11.20 0.10 11.30
CA ALA A 123 -11.43 1.38 11.97
C ALA A 123 -10.43 2.45 11.50
N ALA A 124 -9.13 2.17 11.48
CA ALA A 124 -8.10 3.10 11.01
C ALA A 124 -8.31 3.51 9.54
N HIS A 125 -8.69 2.57 8.68
CA HIS A 125 -9.04 2.85 7.31
C HIS A 125 -10.25 3.77 7.19
N ARG A 126 -11.32 3.51 7.95
CA ARG A 126 -12.52 4.37 7.96
C ARG A 126 -12.25 5.77 8.53
N LEU A 127 -11.36 5.88 9.52
CA LEU A 127 -10.99 7.16 10.11
C LEU A 127 -10.44 8.14 9.08
N GLY A 128 -9.70 7.68 8.07
CA GLY A 128 -9.17 8.58 7.05
C GLY A 128 -10.24 9.20 6.15
N SER A 129 -11.44 8.60 6.05
CA SER A 129 -12.59 9.24 5.38
C SER A 129 -13.31 10.27 6.25
N LEU A 130 -13.15 10.20 7.58
CA LEU A 130 -13.83 11.07 8.55
C LEU A 130 -12.95 12.24 9.00
N LEU A 131 -11.65 11.99 9.19
CA LEU A 131 -10.68 12.95 9.66
C LEU A 131 -10.04 13.70 8.49
N LYS A 132 -9.60 14.95 8.78
CA LYS A 132 -8.82 15.76 7.83
C LYS A 132 -7.33 15.41 7.84
N SER A 133 -6.80 14.95 8.98
CA SER A 133 -5.42 14.50 9.12
C SER A 133 -5.32 13.22 9.96
N CYS A 134 -4.24 12.46 9.73
CA CYS A 134 -3.99 11.15 10.37
C CYS A 134 -2.95 11.21 11.49
N ASP A 135 -2.74 12.40 12.07
CA ASP A 135 -1.68 12.67 13.05
C ASP A 135 -1.93 12.03 14.43
N THR A 136 -3.11 11.42 14.61
CA THR A 136 -3.41 10.60 15.80
C THR A 136 -2.47 9.39 15.94
N PHE A 137 -1.90 8.92 14.83
CA PHE A 137 -0.94 7.83 14.82
C PHE A 137 0.50 8.39 14.84
N ASN A 138 1.22 8.14 15.94
CA ASN A 138 2.56 8.68 16.17
C ASN A 138 3.63 7.86 15.41
N CYS A 139 3.68 8.05 14.09
CA CYS A 139 4.72 7.49 13.24
C CYS A 139 5.44 8.60 12.46
N PRO A 140 6.78 8.69 12.54
CA PRO A 140 7.55 9.76 11.88
C PRO A 140 7.67 9.55 10.37
N LEU A 141 7.50 8.33 9.87
CA LEU A 141 7.49 8.04 8.43
C LEU A 141 6.06 7.92 7.89
N SER A 142 5.87 8.35 6.63
CA SER A 142 4.65 8.06 5.86
C SER A 142 5.02 7.13 4.70
N LEU A 143 4.47 5.91 4.71
CA LEU A 143 4.64 4.99 3.58
C LEU A 143 3.90 5.47 2.33
N VAL A 144 2.85 6.28 2.51
CA VAL A 144 2.11 6.90 1.40
C VAL A 144 2.97 7.94 0.69
N ASP A 145 3.72 8.76 1.43
CA ASP A 145 4.64 9.73 0.84
C ASP A 145 5.81 9.05 0.12
N LEU A 146 6.31 7.93 0.67
CA LEU A 146 7.27 7.07 -0.03
C LEU A 146 6.70 6.55 -1.36
N ALA A 147 5.47 6.04 -1.36
CA ALA A 147 4.80 5.50 -2.55
C ALA A 147 4.55 6.57 -3.63
N LYS A 148 4.31 7.82 -3.22
CA LYS A 148 4.20 8.98 -4.11
C LYS A 148 5.55 9.50 -4.62
N GLY A 149 6.66 8.97 -4.12
CA GLY A 149 8.01 9.42 -4.50
C GLY A 149 8.51 10.65 -3.73
N TYR A 150 7.83 11.06 -2.65
CA TYR A 150 8.23 12.18 -1.78
C TYR A 150 9.26 11.77 -0.71
N TYR A 151 10.15 10.82 -1.01
CA TYR A 151 11.18 10.37 -0.08
C TYR A 151 12.34 11.38 0.07
N ASN A 152 12.47 12.32 -0.86
CA ASN A 152 13.47 13.41 -0.87
C ASN A 152 12.83 14.81 -1.00
N ALA A 153 11.51 14.90 -0.92
CA ALA A 153 10.80 16.16 -1.11
C ALA A 153 10.21 16.64 0.23
N PRO A 154 10.20 17.96 0.48
CA PRO A 154 9.50 18.51 1.63
C PRO A 154 8.02 18.12 1.54
N ALA A 155 7.39 17.81 2.69
CA ALA A 155 5.98 17.46 2.75
C ALA A 155 5.13 18.49 1.97
N PRO A 156 4.11 18.05 1.21
CA PRO A 156 3.26 18.99 0.49
C PRO A 156 2.61 19.94 1.51
N ASN A 157 2.80 21.26 1.29
CA ASN A 157 2.43 22.41 2.14
C ASN A 157 3.51 22.99 3.09
N VAL A 158 4.76 22.55 3.01
CA VAL A 158 5.86 23.23 3.72
C VAL A 158 6.55 24.23 2.79
N ASP A 159 6.40 25.53 3.07
CA ASP A 159 7.17 26.62 2.42
C ASP A 159 8.65 26.49 2.78
N THR A 160 9.44 25.77 1.96
CA THR A 160 10.89 25.58 2.19
C THR A 160 11.68 26.89 2.22
N ALA A 161 11.14 27.97 1.66
CA ALA A 161 11.71 29.31 1.76
C ALA A 161 11.63 29.90 3.19
N LYS A 162 10.64 29.48 3.99
CA LYS A 162 10.45 29.93 5.37
C LYS A 162 11.08 28.99 6.40
N SER A 163 11.18 27.69 6.08
CA SER A 163 11.74 26.66 6.96
C SER A 163 12.64 25.67 6.20
N PRO A 164 13.88 26.08 5.86
CA PRO A 164 14.80 25.24 5.07
C PRO A 164 15.20 23.93 5.78
N TRP A 165 15.14 23.89 7.11
CA TRP A 165 15.44 22.71 7.93
C TRP A 165 14.36 21.62 7.85
N ALA A 166 13.18 21.91 7.31
CA ALA A 166 12.10 20.93 7.15
C ALA A 166 12.40 19.86 6.09
N LEU A 167 13.44 20.06 5.26
CA LEU A 167 13.96 19.06 4.32
C LEU A 167 14.70 17.91 5.03
N PHE A 168 15.14 18.11 6.26
CA PHE A 168 16.04 17.20 6.98
C PHE A 168 15.50 16.77 8.36
N SER A 169 14.31 17.26 8.75
CA SER A 169 13.67 16.93 10.02
C SER A 169 12.57 15.90 9.82
N SER A 170 12.66 14.76 10.52
CA SER A 170 11.59 13.76 10.64
C SER A 170 10.54 14.14 11.69
N SER A 171 10.70 15.28 12.37
CA SER A 171 9.73 15.83 13.31
C SER A 171 8.98 16.96 12.63
N PHE A 172 7.72 16.72 12.26
CA PHE A 172 6.80 17.76 11.83
C PHE A 172 6.09 18.32 13.07
N GLY A 173 6.22 19.62 13.29
CA GLY A 173 5.41 20.42 14.20
C GLY A 173 4.75 21.55 13.42
#